data_AF-A0AAE3JPE9-F1
#
_entry.id   AF-A0AAE3JPE9-F1
#
_cell.length_a   1.000
_cell.length_b   1.000
_cell.length_c   1.000
_cell.angle_alpha   90.00
_cell.angle_beta   90.00
_cell.angle_gamma   90.00
#
_symmetry.space_group_name_H-M   'P 1'
#
loop_
_entity.id
_entity.type
_entity.pdbx_description
1 polymer ?
#
loop_
_entity_poly.entity_id
_entity_poly.type
_entity_poly.pdbx_seq_one_letter_code
_entity_poly.pdbx_strand_id
1 'polypeptide(L)'
;MKRSIECLPENLSKNGLDGSKDPKDKIMICEMDEIMYYIDWFFSKTDKINMNHSSYGLKHIVERGIGKYVSNGELIAAMILSGYRYKAIDINCVFNVKVRRAKRFNNPFSVRCTPPYI
;
A
#
# COMPACT_ATOMS: atom_id res chain seq x y z
N MET A 1 -18.20 1.34 -0.39
CA MET A 1 -17.78 1.87 0.92
C MET A 1 -17.02 3.16 0.64
N LYS A 2 -17.49 4.32 1.09
CA LYS A 2 -16.75 5.58 0.91
C LYS A 2 -15.47 5.50 1.76
N ARG A 3 -14.31 5.48 1.13
CA ARG A 3 -13.02 5.45 1.81
C ARG A 3 -12.66 6.91 2.15
N SER A 4 -12.79 7.28 3.41
CA SER A 4 -12.57 8.66 3.86
C SER A 4 -11.09 8.91 4.08
N ILE A 5 -10.53 9.86 3.32
CA ILE A 5 -9.15 10.36 3.43
C ILE A 5 -8.77 10.89 4.82
N GLU A 6 -9.77 11.23 5.64
CA GLU A 6 -9.62 11.69 7.02
C GLU A 6 -8.94 10.68 7.95
N CYS A 7 -8.83 9.40 7.57
CA CYS A 7 -8.15 8.40 8.39
C CYS A 7 -6.62 8.33 8.20
N LEU A 8 -6.06 9.11 7.26
CA LEU A 8 -4.63 9.14 7.03
C LEU A 8 -3.92 10.03 8.06
N PRO A 9 -2.78 9.59 8.63
CA PRO A 9 -2.05 10.38 9.59
C PRO A 9 -1.39 11.60 8.92
N GLU A 10 -1.39 12.75 9.60
CA GLU A 10 -0.90 14.03 9.07
C GLU A 10 0.59 14.02 8.71
N ASN A 11 1.37 13.14 9.34
CA ASN A 11 2.80 13.00 9.10
C ASN A 11 3.13 11.97 7.99
N LEU A 12 2.15 11.56 7.17
CA LEU A 12 2.36 10.63 6.08
C LEU A 12 2.82 11.32 4.80
N SER A 13 3.95 10.88 4.27
CA SER A 13 4.51 11.24 2.96
C SER A 13 4.83 10.00 2.13
N LYS A 14 5.33 10.16 0.90
CA LYS A 14 5.83 9.07 0.04
C LYS A 14 6.89 8.19 0.73
N ASN A 15 7.69 8.73 1.64
CA ASN A 15 8.73 7.95 2.32
C ASN A 15 8.17 7.12 3.48
N GLY A 16 6.99 7.48 3.99
CA GLY A 16 6.35 6.86 5.15
C GLY A 16 5.91 7.91 6.18
N LEU A 17 6.02 7.58 7.46
CA LEU A 17 5.63 8.45 8.58
C LEU A 17 6.75 9.42 9.00
N ASP A 18 7.36 10.11 8.03
CA ASP A 18 8.51 11.00 8.25
C ASP A 18 8.11 12.47 8.53
N GLY A 19 6.84 12.83 8.35
CA GLY A 19 6.38 14.21 8.50
C GLY A 19 6.89 15.18 7.43
N SER A 20 7.41 14.69 6.30
CA SER A 20 7.85 15.54 5.19
C SER A 20 6.67 16.39 4.69
N LYS A 21 6.91 17.69 4.55
CA LYS A 21 5.97 18.66 3.97
C LYS A 21 6.35 19.07 2.55
N ASP A 22 7.38 18.45 1.98
CA ASP A 22 7.81 18.75 0.61
C ASP A 22 6.69 18.34 -0.37
N PRO A 23 6.22 19.25 -1.25
CA PRO A 23 5.19 18.93 -2.23
C PRO A 23 5.51 17.70 -3.09
N LYS A 24 6.79 17.40 -3.34
CA LYS A 24 7.22 16.24 -4.13
C LYS A 24 6.91 14.90 -3.43
N ASP A 25 6.84 14.92 -2.10
CA ASP A 25 6.61 13.76 -1.25
C ASP A 25 5.11 13.53 -0.96
N LYS A 26 4.23 14.33 -1.58
CA LYS A 26 2.77 14.17 -1.45
C LYS A 26 2.28 12.89 -2.12
N ILE A 27 1.39 12.16 -1.44
CA ILE A 27 0.74 10.96 -1.96
C ILE A 27 -0.47 11.35 -2.84
N MET A 28 -0.58 10.74 -4.02
CA MET A 28 -1.71 10.94 -4.95
C MET A 28 -2.71 9.79 -4.81
N ILE A 29 -3.70 9.97 -3.94
CA ILE A 29 -4.64 8.90 -3.55
C ILE A 29 -5.49 8.41 -4.73
N CYS A 30 -5.80 9.28 -5.68
CA CYS A 30 -6.54 8.93 -6.89
C CYS A 30 -5.83 7.91 -7.80
N GLU A 31 -4.53 7.68 -7.61
CA GLU A 31 -3.74 6.74 -8.42
C GLU A 31 -3.53 5.38 -7.73
N MET A 32 -4.11 5.19 -6.53
CA MET A 32 -3.85 4.04 -5.68
C MET A 32 -4.82 2.86 -5.88
N ASP A 33 -5.78 2.97 -6.80
CA ASP A 33 -6.82 1.94 -7.00
C ASP A 33 -6.25 0.54 -7.22
N GLU A 34 -5.20 0.42 -8.03
CA GLU A 34 -4.55 -0.86 -8.32
C GLU A 34 -3.82 -1.44 -7.09
N ILE A 35 -3.16 -0.58 -6.29
CA ILE A 35 -2.48 -0.96 -5.05
C ILE A 35 -3.50 -1.50 -4.05
N MET A 36 -4.61 -0.78 -3.89
CA MET A 36 -5.69 -1.16 -2.99
C MET A 36 -6.37 -2.45 -3.43
N TYR A 37 -6.62 -2.60 -4.73
CA TYR A 37 -7.17 -3.83 -5.30
C TYR A 37 -6.25 -5.03 -5.04
N TYR A 38 -4.93 -4.86 -5.21
CA TYR A 38 -3.97 -5.91 -4.90
C TYR A 38 -3.94 -6.24 -3.40
N ILE A 39 -3.98 -5.24 -2.52
CA ILE A 39 -4.05 -5.44 -1.06
C ILE A 39 -5.30 -6.23 -0.67
N ASP A 40 -6.46 -5.85 -1.19
CA ASP A 40 -7.73 -6.53 -0.87
C ASP A 40 -7.75 -7.98 -1.41
N TRP A 41 -7.08 -8.22 -2.53
CA TRP A 41 -6.96 -9.55 -3.14
C TRP A 41 -5.93 -10.45 -2.42
N PHE A 42 -4.73 -9.92 -2.13
CA PHE A 42 -3.58 -10.70 -1.68
C PHE A 42 -3.45 -10.80 -0.16
N PHE A 43 -3.94 -9.80 0.58
CA PHE A 43 -3.80 -9.75 2.02
C PHE A 43 -5.12 -10.09 2.73
N SER A 44 -5.01 -10.45 4.00
CA SER A 44 -6.15 -10.62 4.89
C SER A 44 -5.84 -10.04 6.25
N LYS A 45 -6.86 -9.49 6.92
CA LYS A 45 -6.73 -8.95 8.28
C LYS A 45 -6.55 -10.07 9.30
N THR A 46 -5.84 -9.76 10.38
CA THR A 46 -5.67 -10.61 11.55
C THR A 46 -6.11 -9.88 12.83
N ASP A 47 -6.34 -10.63 13.91
CA ASP A 47 -6.72 -10.05 15.20
C ASP A 47 -5.55 -9.37 15.92
N LYS A 48 -4.32 -9.75 15.61
CA LYS A 48 -3.09 -9.20 16.19
C LYS A 48 -2.27 -8.48 15.12
N ILE A 49 -1.58 -7.41 15.52
CA ILE A 49 -0.56 -6.78 14.67
C ILE A 49 0.57 -7.79 14.46
N ASN A 50 0.94 -7.97 13.18
CA ASN A 50 2.04 -8.82 12.79
C ASN A 50 3.34 -8.02 12.78
N MET A 51 4.21 -8.28 13.77
CA MET A 51 5.48 -7.58 13.92
C MET A 51 6.57 -8.08 12.95
N ASN A 52 6.35 -9.19 12.23
CA ASN A 52 7.37 -9.81 11.38
C ASN A 52 7.52 -9.14 10.01
N HIS A 53 6.55 -8.30 9.60
CA HIS A 53 6.56 -7.63 8.31
C HIS A 53 6.27 -6.14 8.46
N SER A 54 7.26 -5.31 8.13
CA SER A 54 7.08 -3.88 8.02
C SER A 54 6.45 -3.48 6.68
N SER A 55 5.97 -2.25 6.60
CA SER A 55 5.47 -1.61 5.38
C SER A 55 6.49 -1.70 4.26
N TYR A 56 7.78 -1.52 4.55
CA TYR A 56 8.85 -1.64 3.56
C TYR A 56 8.94 -3.06 2.96
N GLY A 57 8.81 -4.10 3.78
CA GLY A 57 8.79 -5.48 3.28
C GLY A 57 7.54 -5.77 2.45
N LEU A 58 6.37 -5.33 2.92
CA LEU A 58 5.09 -5.52 2.25
C LEU A 58 5.02 -4.72 0.93
N LYS A 59 5.67 -3.56 0.85
CA LYS A 59 5.80 -2.71 -0.34
C LYS A 59 6.38 -3.51 -1.48
N HIS A 60 7.52 -4.19 -1.25
CA HIS A 60 8.14 -5.02 -2.27
C HIS A 60 7.29 -6.19 -2.74
N ILE A 61 6.44 -6.75 -1.86
CA ILE A 61 5.48 -7.80 -2.24
C ILE A 61 4.46 -7.22 -3.22
N VAL A 62 3.88 -6.06 -2.89
CA VAL A 62 2.90 -5.41 -3.76
C VAL A 62 3.54 -5.00 -5.08
N GLU A 63 4.70 -4.33 -5.06
CA GLU A 63 5.46 -3.91 -6.27
C GLU A 63 5.66 -5.07 -7.24
N ARG A 64 6.12 -6.23 -6.75
CA ARG A 64 6.31 -7.43 -7.58
C ARG A 64 4.99 -8.02 -8.08
N GLY A 65 3.93 -7.90 -7.29
CA GLY A 65 2.61 -8.41 -7.63
C GLY A 65 1.91 -7.63 -8.73
N ILE A 66 2.09 -6.30 -8.76
CA ILE A 66 1.46 -5.41 -9.74
C ILE A 66 2.40 -5.01 -10.88
N GLY A 67 3.71 -5.20 -10.73
CA GLY A 67 4.71 -4.89 -11.76
C GLY A 67 5.05 -3.41 -11.92
N LYS A 68 4.75 -2.57 -10.91
CA LYS A 68 5.09 -1.14 -10.89
C LYS A 68 5.67 -0.72 -9.54
N TYR A 69 6.37 0.41 -9.55
CA TYR A 69 6.88 1.04 -8.34
C TYR A 69 5.74 1.48 -7.43
N VAL A 70 5.91 1.30 -6.12
CA VAL A 70 4.95 1.73 -5.08
C VAL A 70 5.77 2.32 -3.96
N SER A 71 5.61 3.59 -3.62
CA SER A 71 6.31 4.18 -2.47
C SER A 71 5.85 3.56 -1.13
N ASN A 72 6.69 3.67 -0.09
CA ASN A 72 6.34 3.17 1.24
C ASN A 72 5.09 3.87 1.78
N GLY A 73 4.98 5.18 1.54
CA GLY A 73 3.82 6.00 1.87
C GLY A 73 2.54 5.55 1.20
N GLU A 74 2.58 5.30 -0.11
CA GLU A 74 1.41 4.80 -0.85
C GLU A 74 0.93 3.46 -0.31
N LEU A 75 1.84 2.55 0.04
CA LEU A 75 1.44 1.31 0.70
C LEU A 75 0.76 1.57 2.04
N ILE A 76 1.36 2.41 2.90
CA ILE A 76 0.81 2.72 4.23
C ILE A 76 -0.60 3.32 4.08
N ALA A 77 -0.77 4.31 3.20
CA ALA A 77 -2.05 4.91 2.91
C ALA A 77 -3.06 3.87 2.41
N ALA A 78 -2.68 3.00 1.48
CA ALA A 78 -3.57 1.98 0.92
C ALA A 78 -4.03 0.98 1.99
N MET A 79 -3.12 0.53 2.85
CA MET A 79 -3.42 -0.37 3.96
C MET A 79 -4.39 0.28 4.96
N ILE A 80 -4.17 1.55 5.33
CA ILE A 80 -5.06 2.28 6.24
C ILE A 80 -6.45 2.47 5.61
N LEU A 81 -6.52 2.86 4.34
CA LEU A 81 -7.78 3.04 3.61
C LEU A 81 -8.53 1.72 3.35
N SER A 82 -7.81 0.58 3.27
CA SER A 82 -8.41 -0.77 3.28
C SER A 82 -8.80 -1.24 4.70
N GLY A 83 -8.59 -0.40 5.72
CA GLY A 83 -9.02 -0.62 7.10
C GLY A 83 -8.15 -1.60 7.88
N TYR A 84 -6.86 -1.69 7.54
CA TYR A 84 -5.88 -2.39 8.38
C TYR A 84 -5.51 -1.52 9.57
N ARG A 85 -5.42 -2.13 10.75
CA ARG A 85 -4.83 -1.51 11.94
C ARG A 85 -3.32 -1.52 11.81
N TYR A 86 -2.67 -0.45 12.25
CA TYR A 86 -1.24 -0.29 12.15
C TYR A 86 -0.62 0.16 13.47
N LYS A 87 0.69 -0.05 13.59
CA LYS A 87 1.54 0.55 14.60
C LYS A 87 2.78 1.10 13.90
N ALA A 88 3.11 2.36 14.17
CA ALA A 88 4.31 3.00 13.65
C ALA A 88 5.57 2.35 14.25
N ILE A 89 6.59 2.19 13.42
CA ILE A 89 7.96 1.80 13.78
C ILE A 89 8.87 2.71 12.96
N ASP A 90 9.26 3.83 13.56
CA ASP A 90 9.98 4.92 12.87
C ASP A 90 9.17 5.39 11.63
N ILE A 91 9.80 5.59 10.47
CA ILE A 91 9.13 5.94 9.21
C ILE A 91 8.22 4.82 8.66
N ASN A 92 8.33 3.60 9.18
CA ASN A 92 7.61 2.43 8.68
C ASN A 92 6.40 2.08 9.57
N CYS A 93 5.56 1.17 9.08
CA CYS A 93 4.43 0.62 9.85
C CYS A 93 4.47 -0.90 9.90
N VAL A 94 3.93 -1.49 10.96
CA VAL A 94 3.50 -2.89 10.97
C VAL A 94 1.99 -2.95 11.01
N PHE A 95 1.39 -3.98 10.41
CA PHE A 95 -0.04 -4.09 10.23
C PHE A 95 -0.61 -5.38 10.81
N ASN A 96 -1.91 -5.40 11.10
CA ASN A 96 -2.63 -6.64 11.38
C ASN A 96 -2.91 -7.43 10.08
N VAL A 97 -1.83 -7.85 9.42
CA VAL A 97 -1.87 -8.42 8.08
C VAL A 97 -1.32 -9.85 8.04
N LYS A 98 -1.95 -10.67 7.20
CA LYS A 98 -1.47 -11.98 6.77
C LYS A 98 -1.43 -12.04 5.25
N VAL A 99 -0.34 -12.61 4.73
CA VAL A 99 -0.19 -12.90 3.30
C VAL A 99 -1.02 -14.13 2.94
N ARG A 100 -1.88 -14.03 1.92
CA ARG A 100 -2.60 -15.19 1.40
C ARG A 100 -1.66 -16.06 0.57
N ARG A 101 -1.97 -17.36 0.51
CA ARG A 101 -1.20 -18.31 -0.32
C ARG A 101 -1.21 -17.85 -1.78
N ALA A 102 -0.04 -17.89 -2.42
CA ALA A 102 0.14 -17.43 -3.80
C ALA A 102 -0.88 -18.07 -4.75
N LYS A 103 -1.63 -17.21 -5.44
CA LYS A 103 -2.47 -17.52 -6.59
C LYS A 103 -2.00 -16.65 -7.74
N ARG A 104 -2.41 -16.95 -8.98
CA ARG A 104 -2.15 -16.04 -10.11
C ARG A 104 -3.00 -14.78 -9.91
N PHE A 105 -2.36 -13.62 -9.80
CA PHE A 105 -3.07 -12.34 -9.73
C PHE A 105 -3.64 -12.02 -11.12
N ASN A 106 -4.97 -11.99 -11.24
CA ASN A 106 -5.61 -11.51 -12.46
C ASN A 106 -5.75 -10.00 -12.34
N ASN A 107 -4.80 -9.26 -12.90
CA ASN A 107 -4.75 -7.81 -12.77
C ASN A 107 -5.75 -7.15 -13.75
N PRO A 108 -6.86 -6.55 -13.28
CA PRO A 108 -7.80 -5.87 -14.18
C PRO A 108 -7.26 -4.54 -14.72
N PHE A 109 -6.12 -4.06 -14.23
CA PHE A 109 -5.47 -2.82 -14.66
C PHE A 109 -4.41 -3.04 -15.76
N SER A 110 -4.06 -4.29 -16.10
CA SER A 110 -2.97 -4.61 -17.03
C SER A 110 -3.18 -4.17 -18.48
N VAL A 111 -4.42 -3.86 -18.87
CA VAL A 111 -4.77 -3.34 -20.22
C VAL A 111 -4.53 -1.84 -20.39
N ARG A 112 -4.17 -1.10 -19.32
CA ARG A 112 -3.98 0.36 -19.40
C ARG A 112 -2.57 0.79 -19.81
N CYS A 113 -1.60 -0.13 -19.86
CA CYS A 113 -0.22 0.18 -20.22
C CYS A 113 0.43 -0.98 -20.97
N THR A 114 0.15 -1.09 -22.27
CA THR A 114 1.17 -1.60 -23.19
C THR A 114 1.76 -0.38 -23.90
N PRO A 115 2.98 0.06 -23.57
CA PRO A 115 3.72 0.90 -24.50
C PRO A 115 3.83 0.13 -25.82
N PRO A 116 3.53 0.73 -26.99
CA PRO A 116 3.93 0.12 -28.24
C PRO A 116 5.46 0.11 -28.26
N TYR A 117 6.06 -1.05 -28.00
CA TYR A 117 7.45 -1.28 -28.36
C TYR A 117 7.46 -1.63 -29.85
N ILE A 118 7.91 -0.68 -30.67
CA ILE A 118 8.55 -0.91 -31.96
C ILE A 118 9.99 -0.41 -31.82
#